data_AF-E0NJG9-F1
#
_entry.id   AF-E0NJG9-F1
#
_cell.length_a   1.000
_cell.length_b   1.000
_cell.length_c   1.000
_cell.angle_alpha   90.00
_cell.angle_beta   90.00
_cell.angle_gamma   90.00
#
_symmetry.space_group_name_H-M   'P 1'
#
loop_
_entity.id
_entity.type
_entity.pdbx_description
1 polymer ?
#
loop_
_entity_poly.entity_id
_entity_poly.type
_entity_poly.pdbx_seq_one_letter_code
_entity_poly.pdbx_strand_id
1 'polypeptide(L)'
;MNEDLKTGDSIPSMRVLARNLKVAVITVQKAYENLQKDGFIETIHGKGSFISARNIELQKIETYKEVEDLAKKIVKSIQSSSISIDDLIDLIKKIYEEGQ
;
A
#
# COMPACT_ATOMS: atom_id res chain seq x y z
N MET A 1 -8.70 -15.14 10.98
CA MET A 1 -7.87 -15.51 9.83
C MET A 1 -7.35 -14.21 9.26
N ASN A 2 -6.09 -13.88 9.56
CA ASN A 2 -5.38 -12.81 8.85
C ASN A 2 -4.85 -13.46 7.58
N GLU A 3 -5.72 -13.60 6.59
CA GLU A 3 -5.25 -13.84 5.23
C GLU A 3 -4.89 -12.47 4.68
N ASP A 4 -3.60 -12.24 4.43
CA ASP A 4 -3.14 -11.07 3.69
C ASP A 4 -3.78 -11.14 2.31
N LEU A 5 -4.88 -10.40 2.14
CA LEU A 5 -5.67 -10.44 0.92
C LEU A 5 -4.84 -9.84 -0.23
N LYS A 6 -4.75 -10.57 -1.33
CA LYS A 6 -3.96 -10.17 -2.49
C LYS A 6 -4.81 -9.44 -3.51
N THR A 7 -4.15 -8.65 -4.34
CA THR A 7 -4.77 -8.04 -5.52
C THR A 7 -5.51 -9.09 -6.34
N GLY A 8 -6.77 -8.80 -6.68
CA GLY A 8 -7.61 -9.69 -7.46
C GLY A 8 -8.36 -10.75 -6.64
N ASP A 9 -8.11 -10.87 -5.33
CA ASP A 9 -8.90 -11.76 -4.48
C ASP A 9 -10.35 -11.27 -4.39
N SER A 10 -11.29 -12.22 -4.45
CA SER A 10 -12.71 -11.93 -4.29
C SER A 10 -13.02 -11.70 -2.82
N ILE A 11 -13.72 -10.60 -2.53
CA ILE A 11 -14.18 -10.30 -1.18
C ILE A 11 -15.64 -10.73 -0.99
N PRO A 12 -16.05 -11.05 0.24
CA PRO A 12 -17.42 -11.46 0.51
C PRO A 12 -18.44 -10.40 0.07
N SER A 13 -19.62 -10.83 -0.36
CA SER A 13 -20.70 -9.86 -0.61
C SER A 13 -21.07 -9.12 0.67
N MET A 14 -21.55 -7.88 0.53
CA MET A 14 -21.98 -7.04 1.67
C MET A 14 -22.96 -7.76 2.59
N ARG A 15 -23.87 -8.57 2.03
CA ARG A 15 -24.87 -9.35 2.80
C ARG A 15 -24.23 -10.48 3.62
N VAL A 16 -23.23 -11.16 3.05
CA VAL A 16 -22.49 -12.22 3.75
C VAL A 16 -21.66 -11.62 4.87
N LEU A 17 -20.95 -10.52 4.60
CA LEU A 17 -20.13 -9.86 5.61
C LEU A 17 -20.97 -9.28 6.75
N ALA A 18 -22.10 -8.64 6.44
CA ALA A 18 -23.03 -8.13 7.46
C ALA A 18 -23.56 -9.23 8.38
N ARG A 19 -23.87 -10.42 7.82
CA ARG A 19 -24.29 -11.59 8.60
C ARG A 19 -23.18 -12.09 9.51
N ASN A 20 -21.96 -12.24 8.98
CA ASN A 20 -20.82 -12.75 9.73
C ASN A 20 -20.44 -11.83 10.89
N LEU A 21 -20.50 -10.52 10.67
CA LEU A 21 -20.18 -9.49 11.67
C LEU A 21 -21.38 -9.11 12.56
N LYS A 22 -22.58 -9.61 12.26
CA LYS A 22 -23.85 -9.25 12.95
C LYS A 22 -24.10 -7.74 13.00
N VAL A 23 -23.79 -7.03 11.91
CA VAL A 23 -24.00 -5.58 11.76
C VAL A 23 -25.04 -5.30 10.67
N ALA A 24 -25.56 -4.07 10.65
CA ALA A 24 -26.51 -3.67 9.61
C ALA A 24 -25.85 -3.65 8.22
N VAL A 25 -26.60 -4.11 7.20
CA VAL A 25 -26.11 -4.16 5.81
C VAL A 25 -25.69 -2.76 5.31
N ILE A 26 -26.41 -1.71 5.72
CA ILE A 26 -26.09 -0.33 5.34
C ILE A 26 -24.72 0.13 5.87
N THR A 27 -24.30 -0.39 7.02
CA THR A 27 -22.97 -0.10 7.60
C THR A 27 -21.87 -0.71 6.75
N VAL A 28 -22.04 -1.96 6.34
CA VAL A 28 -21.09 -2.66 5.45
C VAL A 28 -21.09 -2.02 4.06
N GLN A 29 -22.25 -1.66 3.53
CA GLN A 29 -22.38 -0.96 2.27
C GLN A 29 -21.57 0.34 2.28
N LYS A 30 -21.74 1.17 3.31
CA LYS A 30 -21.00 2.43 3.44
C LYS A 30 -19.49 2.22 3.56
N ALA A 31 -19.07 1.16 4.25
CA ALA A 31 -17.66 0.78 4.30
C ALA A 31 -17.12 0.36 2.93
N TYR A 32 -17.88 -0.40 2.15
CA TYR A 32 -17.49 -0.82 0.79
C TYR A 32 -17.46 0.36 -0.18
N GLU A 33 -18.42 1.28 -0.08
CA GLU A 33 -18.43 2.52 -0.86
C GLU A 33 -17.18 3.37 -0.59
N ASN A 34 -16.77 3.48 0.67
CA ASN A 34 -15.53 4.17 1.04
C ASN A 34 -14.30 3.45 0.48
N LEU A 35 -14.20 2.12 0.65
CA LEU A 35 -13.09 1.34 0.12
C LEU A 35 -13.00 1.40 -1.42
N GLN A 36 -14.14 1.45 -2.10
CA GLN A 36 -14.19 1.60 -3.56
C GLN A 36 -13.79 3.01 -3.99
N LYS A 37 -14.23 4.03 -3.26
CA LYS A 37 -13.86 5.44 -3.49
C LYS A 37 -12.36 5.66 -3.31
N ASP A 38 -11.80 5.05 -2.28
CA ASP A 38 -10.37 5.09 -1.97
C ASP A 38 -9.55 4.14 -2.87
N GLY A 39 -10.21 3.44 -3.80
CA GLY A 39 -9.57 2.61 -4.81
C GLY A 39 -8.99 1.29 -4.29
N PHE A 40 -9.36 0.84 -3.09
CA PHE A 40 -8.94 -0.45 -2.53
C PHE A 40 -9.69 -1.63 -3.13
N ILE A 41 -10.95 -1.43 -3.55
CA ILE A 41 -11.79 -2.49 -4.09
C ILE A 41 -12.46 -2.07 -5.40
N GLU A 42 -12.74 -3.05 -6.25
CA GLU A 42 -13.41 -2.89 -7.53
C GLU A 42 -14.63 -3.82 -7.56
N THR A 43 -15.80 -3.29 -7.94
CA THR A 43 -17.00 -4.11 -8.08
C THR A 43 -17.31 -4.31 -9.55
N ILE A 44 -17.29 -5.56 -10.00
CA ILE A 44 -17.65 -5.93 -11.37
C ILE A 44 -19.09 -6.45 -11.35
N HIS A 45 -19.96 -5.80 -12.12
CA HIS A 45 -21.37 -6.17 -12.19
C HIS A 45 -21.53 -7.65 -12.59
N GLY A 46 -22.25 -8.41 -11.77
CA GLY A 46 -22.47 -9.85 -11.96
C GLY A 46 -21.32 -10.77 -11.55
N LYS A 47 -20.13 -10.26 -11.20
CA LYS A 47 -18.99 -11.08 -10.76
C LYS A 47 -18.59 -10.89 -9.30
N GLY A 48 -19.06 -9.83 -8.65
CA GLY A 48 -18.77 -9.53 -7.24
C GLY A 48 -17.74 -8.42 -7.07
N SER A 49 -17.19 -8.31 -5.85
CA SER A 49 -16.20 -7.30 -5.50
C SER A 49 -14.82 -7.96 -5.32
N PHE A 50 -13.77 -7.24 -5.68
CA PHE A 50 -12.38 -7.71 -5.71
C PHE A 50 -11.44 -6.64 -5.18
N ILE A 51 -10.25 -7.03 -4.72
CA ILE A 51 -9.21 -6.07 -4.31
C ILE A 51 -8.54 -5.45 -5.54
N SER A 52 -8.47 -4.13 -5.57
CA SER A 52 -7.87 -3.38 -6.67
C SER A 52 -6.34 -3.49 -6.68
N ALA A 53 -5.77 -3.57 -7.88
CA ALA A 53 -4.33 -3.41 -8.09
C ALA A 53 -3.88 -1.96 -7.94
N ARG A 54 -4.79 -1.03 -8.23
CA ARG A 54 -4.51 0.39 -8.41
C ARG A 54 -3.99 1.03 -7.15
N ASN A 55 -4.53 0.70 -5.97
CA ASN A 55 -4.07 1.33 -4.74
C ASN A 55 -2.70 0.82 -4.28
N ILE A 56 -2.37 -0.46 -4.51
CA ILE A 56 -1.03 -0.98 -4.19
C ILE A 56 0.02 -0.34 -5.09
N GLU A 57 -0.31 -0.12 -6.38
CA GLU A 57 0.57 0.64 -7.28
C GLU A 57 0.69 2.11 -6.86
N LEU A 58 -0.41 2.77 -6.50
CA LEU A 58 -0.39 4.16 -6.02
C LEU A 58 0.41 4.32 -4.72
N GLN A 59 0.23 3.43 -3.75
CA GLN A 59 1.03 3.42 -2.51
C GLN A 59 2.51 3.21 -2.81
N LYS A 60 2.87 2.25 -3.67
CA LYS A 60 4.26 2.06 -4.10
C LYS A 60 4.83 3.31 -4.76
N ILE A 61 4.05 4.00 -5.59
CA ILE A 61 4.45 5.24 -6.26
C ILE A 61 4.65 6.37 -5.24
N GLU A 62 3.75 6.53 -4.27
CA GLU A 62 3.89 7.54 -3.21
C GLU A 62 5.10 7.26 -2.33
N THR A 63 5.27 6.02 -1.85
CA THR A 63 6.45 5.60 -1.10
C THR A 63 7.73 5.81 -1.91
N TYR A 64 7.72 5.49 -3.21
CA TYR A 64 8.89 5.69 -4.07
C TYR A 64 9.25 7.18 -4.20
N LYS A 65 8.26 8.06 -4.34
CA LYS A 65 8.47 9.52 -4.37
C LYS A 65 9.07 10.04 -3.06
N GLU A 66 8.57 9.58 -1.93
CA GLU A 66 9.11 9.97 -0.62
C GLU A 66 10.58 9.53 -0.46
N VAL A 67 10.88 8.29 -0.85
CA VAL A 67 12.25 7.76 -0.86
C VAL A 67 13.15 8.53 -1.82
N GLU A 68 12.65 8.87 -3.01
CA GLU A 68 13.38 9.68 -4.00
C GLU A 68 13.72 11.08 -3.46
N ASP A 69 12.78 11.73 -2.78
CA ASP A 69 13.00 13.05 -2.19
C ASP A 69 14.00 13.00 -1.03
N LEU A 70 13.97 11.94 -0.22
CA LEU A 70 15.00 11.69 0.81
C LEU A 70 16.37 11.44 0.17
N ALA A 71 16.44 10.62 -0.87
CA ALA A 71 17.68 10.35 -1.60
C ALA A 71 18.28 11.65 -2.18
N LYS A 72 17.45 12.53 -2.77
CA LYS A 72 17.89 13.84 -3.25
C LYS A 72 18.48 14.71 -2.14
N LYS A 73 17.88 14.71 -0.95
CA LYS A 73 18.40 15.44 0.23
C LYS A 73 19.75 14.89 0.68
N ILE A 74 19.90 13.57 0.70
CA ILE A 74 21.16 12.89 1.06
C ILE A 74 22.25 13.25 0.04
N VAL A 75 21.96 13.10 -1.26
CA VAL A 75 22.90 13.45 -2.34
C VAL A 75 23.35 14.91 -2.22
N LYS A 76 22.42 15.83 -1.95
CA LYS A 76 22.75 17.24 -1.74
C LYS A 76 23.65 17.47 -0.52
N SER A 77 23.44 16.72 0.57
CA SER A 77 24.26 16.80 1.78
C SER A 77 25.67 16.24 1.57
N ILE A 78 25.82 15.18 0.78
CA ILE A 78 27.14 14.60 0.48
C ILE A 78 27.92 15.39 -0.57
N GLN A 79 27.25 16.11 -1.47
CA GLN A 79 27.92 17.02 -2.42
C GLN A 79 28.66 18.17 -1.72
N SER A 80 28.20 18.57 -0.52
CA SER A 80 28.90 19.55 0.32
C SER A 80 29.95 18.94 1.25
N SER A 81 30.10 17.62 1.26
CA SER A 81 31.12 16.90 2.04
C SER A 81 32.04 16.10 1.11
N SER A 82 33.13 15.56 1.64
CA SER A 82 34.10 14.77 0.87
C SER A 82 33.72 13.29 0.75
N ILE A 83 32.43 12.96 0.88
CA ILE A 83 31.95 11.57 0.89
C ILE A 83 31.69 11.12 -0.54
N SER A 84 32.28 9.99 -0.94
CA SER A 84 32.04 9.43 -2.27
C SER A 84 30.67 8.76 -2.34
N ILE A 85 30.15 8.59 -3.55
CA ILE A 85 28.89 7.85 -3.76
C ILE A 85 29.01 6.38 -3.33
N ASP A 86 30.20 5.80 -3.47
CA ASP A 86 30.47 4.41 -3.11
C ASP A 86 30.40 4.23 -1.58
N ASP A 87 30.99 5.15 -0.81
CA ASP A 87 30.90 5.15 0.66
C ASP A 87 29.45 5.30 1.15
N LEU A 88 28.65 6.12 0.46
CA LEU A 88 27.23 6.27 0.77
C LEU A 88 26.46 4.97 0.52
N ILE A 89 26.71 4.30 -0.60
CA ILE A 89 26.06 3.03 -0.94
C ILE A 89 26.40 1.98 0.12
N ASP A 90 27.65 1.88 0.52
CA ASP A 90 28.09 0.90 1.52
C ASP A 90 27.55 1.21 2.92
N LEU A 91 27.45 2.50 3.29
CA LEU A 91 26.78 2.93 4.51
C LEU A 91 25.30 2.52 4.52
N ILE A 92 24.57 2.77 3.42
CA ILE A 92 23.15 2.41 3.29
C ILE A 92 22.97 0.88 3.39
N LYS A 93 23.81 0.09 2.71
CA LYS A 93 23.76 -1.37 2.80
C LYS A 93 23.97 -1.85 4.23
N LYS A 94 24.97 -1.31 4.93
CA LYS A 94 25.26 -1.68 6.31
C LYS A 94 24.09 -1.37 7.25
N ILE A 95 23.49 -0.19 7.13
CA ILE A 95 22.31 0.19 7.93
C ILE A 95 21.13 -0.75 7.65
N TYR A 96 20.93 -1.12 6.38
CA TYR A 96 19.86 -2.03 6.00
C TYR A 96 20.04 -3.45 6.58
N GLU A 97 21.27 -3.96 6.59
CA GLU A 97 21.62 -5.26 7.18
C GLU A 97 21.54 -5.27 8.72
N GLU A 98 21.83 -4.15 9.39
CA GLU A 98 21.74 -4.01 10.86
C GLU A 98 20.28 -3.83 11.36
N GLY A 99 19.36 -3.43 10.48
CA GLY A 99 17.94 -3.21 10.80
C GLY A 99 17.03 -4.43 10.61
N GLN A 100 17.60 -5.60 10.32
CA GLN A 100 16.92 -6.91 10.22
C GLN A 100 17.09 -7.72 11.50
#